data_AF-A0A9E2KXN9-F1
#
_entry.id   AF-A0A9E2KXN9-F1
#
_cell.length_a   1.000
_cell.length_b   1.000
_cell.length_c   1.000
_cell.angle_alpha   90.00
_cell.angle_beta   90.00
_cell.angle_gamma   90.00
#
_symmetry.space_group_name_H-M   'P 1'
#
loop_
_entity.id
_entity.type
_entity.pdbx_description
1 polymer ?
#
loop_
_entity_poly.entity_id
_entity_poly.type
_entity_poly.pdbx_seq_one_letter_code
_entity_poly.pdbx_strand_id
1 'polypeptide(L)'
;MKKILIVAFTLLLNLGIVYGNPFANSESFDIIVSENVLDEESKYVDVNTASKEELIKGGVTPKLATLIVEYREETGGFENLNELKRIKGIGQATFDKLRKKLRVKTQIEKKPLYINEASDVVLGYYGLDKGEIKDIRKYLNKNGKINSNLDLMKVLSEKNYREYKSIIKYDKF
;
A
#
# COMPACT_ATOMS: atom_id res chain seq x y z
N MET A 1 67.00 39.32 -3.79
CA MET A 1 66.46 40.68 -4.09
C MET A 1 65.77 40.59 -5.44
N LYS A 2 64.49 40.88 -5.68
CA LYS A 2 63.44 41.63 -4.99
C LYS A 2 62.10 40.88 -5.15
N LYS A 3 61.26 40.99 -4.13
CA LYS A 3 59.82 40.67 -4.11
C LYS A 3 59.06 41.71 -4.98
N ILE A 4 57.74 41.50 -5.15
CA ILE A 4 56.70 42.45 -5.65
C ILE A 4 56.48 42.29 -7.17
N LEU A 5 55.31 41.97 -7.74
CA LEU A 5 53.92 42.26 -7.36
C LEU A 5 52.98 41.27 -8.07
N ILE A 6 52.28 40.45 -7.29
CA ILE A 6 50.92 39.97 -7.58
C ILE A 6 50.06 41.23 -7.67
N VAL A 7 49.43 41.55 -8.81
CA VAL A 7 48.20 42.41 -8.93
C VAL A 7 47.63 42.47 -10.36
N ALA A 8 48.34 42.09 -11.43
CA ALA A 8 47.80 42.23 -12.80
C ALA A 8 47.05 41.00 -13.38
N PHE A 9 46.73 39.99 -12.57
CA PHE A 9 45.99 38.79 -13.03
C PHE A 9 44.50 38.76 -12.62
N THR A 10 43.99 39.83 -12.01
CA THR A 10 42.57 39.99 -11.68
C THR A 10 41.82 40.94 -12.62
N LEU A 11 42.44 41.36 -13.73
CA LEU A 11 41.81 42.22 -14.73
C LEU A 11 41.66 41.55 -16.11
N LEU A 12 41.36 40.25 -16.13
CA LEU A 12 41.07 39.48 -17.36
C LEU A 12 39.77 38.65 -17.25
N LEU A 13 38.75 39.19 -16.57
CA LEU A 13 37.44 38.53 -16.46
C LEU A 13 36.25 39.49 -16.65
N ASN A 14 36.48 40.62 -17.34
CA ASN A 14 35.40 41.54 -17.75
C ASN A 14 35.55 41.96 -19.22
N LEU A 15 35.63 40.99 -20.11
CA LEU A 15 35.25 41.15 -21.52
C LEU A 15 34.24 40.06 -21.84
N GLY A 16 33.09 40.15 -21.18
CA GLY A 16 31.91 39.51 -21.71
C GLY A 16 31.41 40.26 -22.94
N ILE A 17 30.62 39.53 -23.73
CA ILE A 17 29.48 40.07 -24.47
C ILE A 17 29.80 40.81 -25.78
N VAL A 18 30.34 40.14 -26.81
CA VAL A 18 30.00 40.47 -28.21
C VAL A 18 29.97 39.21 -29.11
N TYR A 19 29.32 38.15 -28.64
CA TYR A 19 28.65 37.23 -29.55
C TYR A 19 27.29 36.98 -28.92
N GLY A 20 26.29 37.72 -29.39
CA GLY A 20 24.91 37.49 -28.98
C GLY A 20 24.60 36.02 -29.24
N ASN A 21 24.31 35.26 -28.17
CA ASN A 21 23.76 33.92 -28.30
C ASN A 21 22.44 34.07 -29.08
N PRO A 22 22.31 33.55 -30.30
CA PRO A 22 21.07 33.65 -31.07
C PRO A 22 19.94 32.80 -30.48
N PHE A 23 20.19 32.17 -29.33
CA PHE A 23 19.28 31.27 -28.61
C PHE A 23 18.87 31.79 -27.21
N ALA A 24 19.11 33.07 -26.89
CA ALA A 24 18.76 33.64 -25.58
C ALA A 24 17.26 33.94 -25.40
N ASN A 25 16.44 33.76 -26.44
CA ASN A 25 14.99 33.69 -26.29
C ASN A 25 14.55 32.24 -26.23
N SER A 26 14.83 31.55 -25.13
CA SER A 26 13.94 30.48 -24.71
C SER A 26 12.79 31.17 -24.00
N GLU A 27 11.76 31.57 -24.73
CA GLU A 27 10.47 31.84 -24.09
C GLU A 27 10.15 30.59 -23.25
N SER A 28 10.08 30.77 -21.94
CA SER A 28 9.61 29.71 -21.05
C SER A 28 8.16 29.46 -21.41
N PHE A 29 7.92 28.37 -22.13
CA PHE A 29 6.57 27.88 -22.31
C PHE A 29 6.11 27.34 -20.96
N ASP A 30 5.35 28.16 -20.22
CA ASP A 30 4.61 27.67 -19.09
C ASP A 30 3.64 26.61 -19.60
N ILE A 31 3.80 25.38 -19.14
CA ILE A 31 2.85 24.32 -19.44
C ILE A 31 1.56 24.66 -18.67
N ILE A 32 0.63 25.35 -19.33
CA ILE A 32 -0.70 25.60 -18.80
C ILE A 32 -1.53 24.34 -19.02
N VAL A 33 -1.55 23.47 -18.02
CA VAL A 33 -2.40 22.28 -18.01
C VAL A 33 -3.82 22.69 -17.60
N SER A 34 -4.85 22.21 -18.31
CA SER A 34 -6.24 22.40 -17.91
C SER A 34 -6.47 21.78 -16.53
N GLU A 35 -7.14 22.51 -15.62
CA GLU A 35 -7.44 22.08 -14.25
C GLU A 35 -8.12 20.69 -14.20
N ASN A 36 -8.89 20.37 -15.24
CA ASN A 36 -9.59 19.09 -15.40
C ASN A 36 -8.66 17.89 -15.75
N VAL A 37 -7.42 18.13 -16.16
CA VAL A 37 -6.43 17.06 -16.45
C VAL A 37 -5.89 16.45 -15.15
N LEU A 38 -6.00 17.17 -14.03
CA LEU A 38 -5.66 16.65 -12.69
C LEU A 38 -6.81 15.83 -12.07
N ASP A 39 -8.00 15.84 -12.70
CA ASP A 39 -9.25 15.39 -12.10
C ASP A 39 -9.63 13.92 -12.44
N GLU A 40 -8.75 13.17 -13.09
CA GLU A 40 -8.92 11.70 -13.20
C GLU A 40 -8.92 11.01 -11.82
N GLU A 41 -8.30 11.66 -10.83
CA GLU A 41 -8.20 11.19 -9.45
C GLU A 41 -9.53 11.26 -8.67
N SER A 42 -10.44 12.18 -9.01
CA SER A 42 -11.70 12.38 -8.29
C SER A 42 -12.75 11.29 -8.58
N LYS A 43 -12.51 10.46 -9.61
CA LYS A 43 -13.42 9.37 -10.00
C LYS A 43 -13.34 8.15 -9.09
N TYR A 44 -12.25 7.98 -8.34
CA TYR A 44 -11.98 6.77 -7.57
C TYR A 44 -12.18 6.98 -6.07
N VAL A 45 -12.82 6.01 -5.44
CA VAL A 45 -12.98 5.95 -3.98
C VAL A 45 -11.79 5.20 -3.38
N ASP A 46 -11.08 5.83 -2.45
CA ASP A 46 -9.97 5.18 -1.74
C ASP A 46 -10.52 4.16 -0.75
N VAL A 47 -10.15 2.89 -0.93
CA VAL A 47 -10.64 1.80 -0.07
C VAL A 47 -10.20 1.96 1.37
N ASN A 48 -9.06 2.61 1.63
CA ASN A 48 -8.50 2.72 2.98
C ASN A 48 -9.15 3.81 3.83
N THR A 49 -9.66 4.87 3.21
CA THR A 49 -10.14 6.06 3.93
C THR A 49 -11.63 6.31 3.76
N ALA A 50 -12.26 5.81 2.68
CA ALA A 50 -13.67 6.07 2.43
C ALA A 50 -14.59 5.53 3.53
N SER A 51 -15.56 6.33 3.93
CA SER A 51 -16.68 5.91 4.76
C SER A 51 -17.48 4.80 4.07
N LYS A 52 -18.30 4.10 4.87
CA LYS A 52 -19.21 3.08 4.35
C LYS A 52 -20.16 3.66 3.30
N GLU A 53 -20.67 4.86 3.53
CA GLU A 53 -21.59 5.58 2.65
C GLU A 53 -20.91 5.98 1.33
N GLU A 54 -19.66 6.43 1.38
CA GLU A 54 -18.86 6.74 0.19
C GLU A 54 -18.55 5.48 -0.64
N LEU A 55 -18.24 4.36 0.01
CA LEU A 55 -18.09 3.07 -0.67
C LEU A 55 -19.39 2.68 -1.39
N ILE A 56 -20.54 2.86 -0.73
CA ILE A 56 -21.85 2.55 -1.32
C ILE A 56 -22.14 3.45 -2.51
N LYS A 57 -21.91 4.76 -2.40
CA LYS A 57 -22.02 5.72 -3.51
C LYS A 57 -21.06 5.37 -4.66
N GLY A 58 -19.89 4.81 -4.33
CA GLY A 58 -18.90 4.29 -5.27
C GLY A 58 -19.28 2.97 -5.97
N GLY A 59 -20.46 2.41 -5.68
CA GLY A 59 -20.98 1.19 -6.31
C GLY A 59 -20.66 -0.10 -5.56
N VAL A 60 -20.21 -0.01 -4.30
CA VAL A 60 -20.10 -1.17 -3.40
C VAL A 60 -21.48 -1.47 -2.80
N THR A 61 -21.86 -2.74 -2.67
CA THR A 61 -23.13 -3.06 -2.01
C THR A 61 -23.04 -2.79 -0.50
N PRO A 62 -24.14 -2.44 0.20
CA PRO A 62 -24.09 -2.16 1.64
C PRO A 62 -23.46 -3.26 2.48
N LYS A 63 -23.69 -4.54 2.10
CA LYS A 63 -23.08 -5.70 2.75
C LYS A 63 -21.56 -5.74 2.55
N LEU A 64 -21.07 -5.54 1.32
CA LEU A 64 -19.65 -5.53 1.05
C LEU A 64 -18.95 -4.31 1.66
N ALA A 65 -19.61 -3.16 1.70
CA ALA A 65 -19.06 -1.95 2.33
C ALA A 65 -18.81 -2.17 3.83
N THR A 66 -19.73 -2.84 4.54
CA THR A 66 -19.49 -3.27 5.93
C THR A 66 -18.25 -4.16 6.05
N LEU A 67 -18.13 -5.18 5.18
CA LEU A 67 -16.99 -6.10 5.24
C LEU A 67 -15.65 -5.43 4.86
N ILE A 68 -15.67 -4.43 3.98
CA ILE A 68 -14.49 -3.62 3.66
C ILE A 68 -14.06 -2.80 4.88
N VAL A 69 -15.01 -2.20 5.60
CA VAL A 69 -14.72 -1.46 6.83
C VAL A 69 -14.13 -2.41 7.88
N GLU A 70 -14.78 -3.53 8.13
CA GLU A 70 -14.31 -4.57 9.07
C GLU A 70 -12.90 -5.07 8.71
N TYR A 71 -12.63 -5.34 7.42
CA TYR A 71 -11.31 -5.71 6.95
C TYR A 71 -10.24 -4.69 7.33
N ARG A 72 -10.51 -3.39 7.16
CA ARG A 72 -9.55 -2.32 7.52
C ARG A 72 -9.31 -2.28 9.02
N GLU A 73 -10.36 -2.41 9.81
CA GLU A 73 -10.28 -2.37 11.26
C GLU A 73 -9.42 -3.53 11.79
N GLU A 74 -9.58 -4.73 11.23
CA GLU A 74 -8.85 -5.94 11.64
C GLU A 74 -7.40 -5.98 11.12
N THR A 75 -7.16 -5.50 9.90
CA THR A 75 -5.85 -5.65 9.23
C THR A 75 -5.01 -4.39 9.17
N GLY A 76 -5.57 -3.23 9.52
CA GLY A 76 -4.93 -1.91 9.34
C GLY A 76 -5.19 -1.26 7.98
N GLY A 77 -5.74 -2.00 7.01
CA GLY A 77 -6.07 -1.46 5.69
C GLY A 77 -5.68 -2.40 4.55
N PHE A 78 -5.89 -1.96 3.32
CA PHE A 78 -5.50 -2.65 2.10
C PHE A 78 -4.14 -2.12 1.62
N GLU A 79 -3.14 -2.99 1.50
CA GLU A 79 -1.85 -2.63 0.87
C GLU A 79 -2.00 -2.51 -0.65
N ASN A 80 -2.86 -3.35 -1.21
CA ASN A 80 -3.15 -3.38 -2.63
C ASN A 80 -4.60 -3.80 -2.86
N LEU A 81 -5.13 -3.45 -4.02
CA LEU A 81 -6.54 -3.66 -4.29
C LEU A 81 -6.92 -5.14 -4.39
N ASN A 82 -5.99 -6.04 -4.76
CA ASN A 82 -6.28 -7.48 -4.89
C ASN A 82 -6.68 -8.12 -3.57
N GLU A 83 -6.28 -7.54 -2.43
CA GLU A 83 -6.68 -8.00 -1.10
C GLU A 83 -8.20 -7.96 -0.87
N LEU A 84 -8.95 -7.15 -1.64
CA LEU A 84 -10.42 -7.21 -1.64
C LEU A 84 -10.96 -8.63 -1.89
N LYS A 85 -10.24 -9.47 -2.64
CA LYS A 85 -10.64 -10.87 -2.90
C LYS A 85 -10.60 -11.75 -1.66
N ARG A 86 -9.93 -11.32 -0.59
CA ARG A 86 -9.93 -12.01 0.71
C ARG A 86 -11.27 -11.86 1.44
N ILE A 87 -12.09 -10.88 1.05
CA ILE A 87 -13.43 -10.70 1.61
C ILE A 87 -14.40 -11.69 0.95
N LYS A 88 -15.05 -12.52 1.78
CA LYS A 88 -16.07 -13.47 1.32
C LYS A 88 -17.19 -12.74 0.56
N GLY A 89 -17.43 -13.17 -0.68
CA GLY A 89 -18.41 -12.54 -1.58
C GLY A 89 -17.79 -11.65 -2.66
N ILE A 90 -16.49 -11.35 -2.56
CA ILE A 90 -15.73 -10.66 -3.61
C ILE A 90 -14.96 -11.70 -4.44
N GLY A 91 -15.69 -12.40 -5.33
CA GLY A 91 -15.07 -13.23 -6.36
C GLY A 91 -14.50 -12.40 -7.51
N GLN A 92 -13.86 -13.05 -8.49
CA GLN A 92 -13.22 -12.38 -9.62
C GLN A 92 -14.14 -11.39 -10.34
N ALA A 93 -15.38 -11.80 -10.66
CA ALA A 93 -16.35 -10.93 -11.34
C ALA A 93 -16.74 -9.69 -10.51
N THR A 94 -16.89 -9.83 -9.20
CA THR A 94 -17.18 -8.70 -8.30
C THR A 94 -15.96 -7.78 -8.21
N PHE A 95 -14.78 -8.36 -8.02
CA PHE A 95 -13.52 -7.62 -8.02
C PHE A 95 -13.32 -6.82 -9.30
N ASP A 96 -13.60 -7.39 -10.47
CA ASP A 96 -13.44 -6.71 -11.76
C ASP A 96 -14.38 -5.51 -11.94
N LYS A 97 -15.54 -5.52 -11.28
CA LYS A 97 -16.43 -4.35 -11.21
C LYS A 97 -15.87 -3.31 -10.23
N LEU A 98 -15.49 -3.73 -9.02
CA LEU A 98 -15.01 -2.85 -7.97
C LEU A 98 -13.70 -2.15 -8.34
N ARG A 99 -12.76 -2.84 -8.98
CA ARG A 99 -11.47 -2.27 -9.43
C ARG A 99 -11.60 -1.17 -10.50
N LYS A 100 -12.79 -0.93 -11.05
CA LYS A 100 -13.05 0.19 -11.95
C LYS A 100 -13.42 1.47 -11.20
N LYS A 101 -13.72 1.37 -9.91
CA LYS A 101 -14.24 2.46 -9.06
C LYS A 101 -13.42 2.68 -7.79
N LEU A 102 -12.69 1.66 -7.35
CA LEU A 102 -11.91 1.68 -6.13
C LEU A 102 -10.40 1.74 -6.42
N ARG A 103 -9.65 2.41 -5.54
CA ARG A 103 -8.18 2.49 -5.56
C ARG A 103 -7.63 2.39 -4.13
N VAL A 104 -6.34 2.08 -4.02
CA VAL A 104 -5.56 2.31 -2.80
C VAL A 104 -4.77 3.58 -3.05
N LYS A 105 -5.07 4.65 -2.30
CA LYS A 105 -4.32 5.92 -2.38
C LYS A 105 -3.47 6.15 -1.14
N THR A 106 -4.01 5.78 0.02
CA THR A 106 -3.35 5.96 1.31
C THR A 106 -2.47 4.77 1.64
N GLN A 107 -1.19 5.02 1.94
CA GLN A 107 -0.29 4.02 2.50
C GLN A 107 -0.71 3.68 3.92
N ILE A 108 -0.67 2.40 4.27
CA ILE A 108 -1.09 1.90 5.58
C ILE A 108 0.03 1.08 6.19
N GLU A 109 -0.01 0.94 7.51
CA GLU A 109 0.77 -0.04 8.24
C GLU A 109 -0.14 -1.23 8.58
N LYS A 110 0.20 -2.42 8.10
CA LYS A 110 -0.55 -3.63 8.43
C LYS A 110 -0.44 -3.94 9.90
N LYS A 111 -1.57 -4.27 10.52
CA LYS A 111 -1.60 -4.81 11.87
C LYS A 111 -0.97 -6.21 11.88
N PRO A 112 -0.30 -6.59 12.98
CA PRO A 112 0.13 -7.97 13.16
C PRO A 112 -1.07 -8.91 13.30
N LEU A 113 -0.94 -10.11 12.76
CA LEU A 113 -1.91 -11.19 12.96
C LEU A 113 -1.55 -11.98 14.23
N TYR A 114 -2.35 -11.86 15.28
CA TYR A 114 -2.22 -12.69 16.48
C TYR A 114 -2.90 -14.04 16.27
N ILE A 115 -2.13 -15.05 15.87
CA ILE A 115 -2.67 -16.32 15.35
C ILE A 115 -3.50 -17.11 16.37
N ASN A 116 -3.14 -17.03 17.65
CA ASN A 116 -3.82 -17.77 18.71
C ASN A 116 -5.19 -17.17 19.07
N GLU A 117 -5.42 -15.90 18.76
CA GLU A 117 -6.63 -15.14 19.12
C GLU A 117 -7.53 -14.86 17.91
N ALA A 118 -6.97 -14.84 16.71
CA ALA A 118 -7.70 -14.49 15.49
C ALA A 118 -8.85 -15.45 15.20
N SER A 119 -9.99 -14.91 14.79
CA SER A 119 -11.13 -15.68 14.26
C SER A 119 -10.83 -16.25 12.87
N ASP A 120 -11.62 -17.22 12.40
CA ASP A 120 -11.47 -17.78 11.05
C ASP A 120 -11.62 -16.70 9.97
N VAL A 121 -12.47 -15.71 10.22
CA VAL A 121 -12.68 -14.57 9.32
C VAL A 121 -11.41 -13.73 9.25
N VAL A 122 -10.83 -13.38 10.42
CA VAL A 122 -9.61 -12.59 10.49
C VAL A 122 -8.45 -13.34 9.83
N LEU A 123 -8.27 -14.64 10.09
CA LEU A 123 -7.26 -15.46 9.38
C LEU A 123 -7.43 -15.36 7.86
N GLY A 124 -8.67 -15.45 7.37
CA GLY A 124 -8.97 -15.26 5.95
C GLY A 124 -8.60 -13.87 5.41
N TYR A 125 -8.77 -12.81 6.20
CA TYR A 125 -8.39 -11.45 5.82
C TYR A 125 -6.87 -11.26 5.65
N TYR A 126 -6.06 -12.08 6.31
CA TYR A 126 -4.61 -12.12 6.11
C TYR A 126 -4.19 -13.04 4.95
N GLY A 127 -5.13 -13.73 4.30
CA GLY A 127 -4.89 -14.52 3.11
C GLY A 127 -4.87 -16.03 3.33
N LEU A 128 -5.02 -16.49 4.57
CA LEU A 128 -5.04 -17.92 4.86
C LEU A 128 -6.28 -18.58 4.25
N ASP A 129 -6.06 -19.68 3.54
CA ASP A 129 -7.13 -20.44 2.93
C ASP A 129 -7.87 -21.34 3.95
N LYS A 130 -8.97 -21.94 3.51
CA LYS A 130 -9.80 -22.79 4.38
C LYS A 130 -9.07 -24.03 4.91
N GLY A 131 -8.13 -24.58 4.14
CA GLY A 131 -7.32 -25.72 4.53
C GLY A 131 -6.33 -25.32 5.62
N GLU A 132 -5.62 -24.21 5.41
CA GLU A 132 -4.67 -23.66 6.39
C GLU A 132 -5.36 -23.30 7.70
N ILE A 133 -6.51 -22.63 7.64
CA ILE A 133 -7.32 -22.29 8.82
C ILE A 133 -7.71 -23.57 9.56
N LYS A 134 -8.15 -24.61 8.84
CA LYS A 134 -8.50 -25.90 9.44
C LYS A 134 -7.31 -26.55 10.14
N ASP A 135 -6.13 -26.52 9.53
CA ASP A 135 -4.91 -27.08 10.11
C ASP A 135 -4.46 -26.31 11.36
N ILE A 136 -4.58 -24.98 11.35
CA ILE A 136 -4.37 -24.12 12.52
C ILE A 136 -5.31 -24.52 13.66
N ARG A 137 -6.62 -24.63 13.39
CA ARG A 137 -7.59 -25.03 14.43
C ARG A 137 -7.31 -26.42 14.96
N LYS A 138 -6.97 -27.37 14.09
CA LYS A 138 -6.60 -28.73 14.51
C LYS A 138 -5.37 -28.71 15.43
N TYR A 139 -4.36 -27.91 15.11
CA TYR A 139 -3.18 -27.78 15.94
C TYR A 139 -3.48 -27.13 17.29
N LEU A 140 -4.23 -26.03 17.31
CA LEU A 140 -4.63 -25.34 18.54
C LEU A 140 -5.47 -26.24 19.45
N ASN A 141 -6.44 -26.97 18.91
CA ASN A 141 -7.27 -27.88 19.70
C ASN A 141 -6.45 -29.01 20.34
N LYS A 142 -5.38 -29.47 19.69
CA LYS A 142 -4.51 -30.53 20.20
C LYS A 142 -3.46 -30.02 21.20
N ASN A 143 -2.89 -28.84 20.96
CA ASN A 143 -1.71 -28.36 21.67
C ASN A 143 -1.98 -27.13 22.56
N GLY A 144 -3.20 -26.58 22.51
CA GLY A 144 -3.61 -25.36 23.20
C GLY A 144 -3.20 -24.07 22.47
N LYS A 145 -1.96 -23.99 21.97
CA LYS A 145 -1.41 -22.75 21.38
C LYS A 145 -0.25 -23.01 20.41
N ILE A 146 0.00 -22.05 19.51
CA ILE A 146 1.18 -21.96 18.64
C ILE A 146 2.14 -20.96 19.29
N ASN A 147 3.30 -21.40 19.78
CA ASN A 147 4.22 -20.54 20.56
C ASN A 147 5.49 -20.15 19.81
N SER A 148 5.73 -20.72 18.63
CA SER A 148 7.02 -20.61 17.96
C SER A 148 6.89 -20.74 16.46
N ASN A 149 7.94 -20.31 15.77
CA ASN A 149 8.11 -20.54 14.34
C ASN A 149 8.12 -22.03 14.00
N LEU A 150 8.68 -22.87 14.87
CA LEU A 150 8.71 -24.31 14.67
C LEU A 150 7.30 -24.90 14.72
N ASP A 151 6.44 -24.40 15.60
CA ASP A 151 5.04 -24.82 15.66
C ASP A 151 4.28 -24.35 14.42
N LEU A 152 4.50 -23.11 13.99
CA LEU A 152 3.88 -22.58 12.78
C LEU A 152 4.26 -23.39 11.53
N MET A 153 5.52 -23.83 11.42
CA MET A 153 6.01 -24.70 10.34
C MET A 153 5.41 -26.12 10.34
N LYS A 154 4.86 -26.59 11.47
CA LYS A 154 4.13 -27.88 11.51
C LYS A 154 2.72 -27.76 10.93
N VAL A 155 2.21 -26.53 10.82
CA VAL A 155 0.83 -26.23 10.46
C VAL A 155 0.73 -25.66 9.05
N LEU A 156 1.70 -24.84 8.66
CA LEU A 156 1.76 -24.21 7.35
C LEU A 156 2.82 -24.88 6.48
N SER A 157 2.58 -24.93 5.17
CA SER A 157 3.61 -25.30 4.21
C SER A 157 4.80 -24.34 4.30
N GLU A 158 5.99 -24.79 3.90
CA GLU A 158 7.18 -23.93 3.95
C GLU A 158 7.00 -22.63 3.15
N LYS A 159 6.35 -22.73 1.98
CA LYS A 159 6.00 -21.58 1.15
C LYS A 159 5.16 -20.56 1.94
N ASN A 160 4.09 -21.02 2.58
CA ASN A 160 3.15 -20.14 3.27
C ASN A 160 3.73 -19.62 4.58
N TYR A 161 4.53 -20.42 5.29
CA TYR A 161 5.31 -19.94 6.42
C TYR A 161 6.22 -18.77 6.01
N ARG A 162 6.94 -18.88 4.89
CA ARG A 162 7.81 -17.80 4.40
C ARG A 162 7.03 -16.52 4.07
N GLU A 163 5.81 -16.66 3.55
CA GLU A 163 4.91 -15.55 3.26
C GLU A 163 4.42 -14.86 4.55
N TYR A 164 4.03 -15.63 5.57
CA TYR A 164 3.34 -15.08 6.74
C TYR A 164 4.22 -14.82 7.97
N LYS A 165 5.47 -15.31 8.01
CA LYS A 165 6.33 -15.24 9.21
C LYS A 165 6.62 -13.82 9.71
N SER A 166 6.54 -12.79 8.87
CA SER A 166 6.79 -11.39 9.26
C SER A 166 5.57 -10.77 9.94
N ILE A 167 4.37 -11.16 9.51
CA ILE A 167 3.10 -10.56 9.96
C ILE A 167 2.47 -11.33 11.13
N ILE A 168 2.68 -12.64 11.23
CA ILE A 168 2.14 -13.46 12.31
C ILE A 168 2.92 -13.21 13.60
N LYS A 169 2.18 -12.94 14.68
CA LYS A 169 2.63 -12.88 16.06
C LYS A 169 1.89 -13.94 16.88
N TYR A 170 2.53 -14.43 17.93
CA TYR A 170 2.00 -15.53 18.74
C TYR A 170 1.16 -15.02 19.91
N ASP A 171 1.62 -13.98 20.59
CA ASP A 171 0.97 -13.42 21.78
C ASP A 171 0.82 -11.90 21.63
N LYS A 172 -0.29 -11.38 22.15
CA LYS A 172 -0.51 -9.94 22.33
C LYS A 172 0.13 -9.53 23.66
N PHE A 173 1.07 -8.58 23.62
CA PHE A 173 1.72 -8.06 24.82
C PHE A 173 0.74 -7.28 25.71
#